data_AF-A0A7Z9CPK4-F1
#
_entry.id   AF-A0A7Z9CPK4-F1
#
_cell.length_a   1.000
_cell.length_b   1.000
_cell.length_c   1.000
_cell.angle_alpha   90.00
_cell.angle_beta   90.00
_cell.angle_gamma   90.00
#
_symmetry.space_group_name_H-M   'P 1'
#
loop_
_entity.id
_entity.type
_entity.pdbx_description
1 polymer ?
#
loop_
_entity_poly.entity_id
_entity_poly.type
_entity_poly.pdbx_seq_one_letter_code
_entity_poly.pdbx_strand_id
1 'polypeptide(L)' 'MFKTLLSLIFNEGLLLVCLIGFGFFYVEFFPAYWLALTAVSMIVLIIILPNFTGRFDKYDK' A
#
# COMPACT_ATOMS: atom_id res chain seq x y z
N MET A 1 -8.96 -3.63 20.45
CA MET A 1 -9.70 -3.79 19.18
C MET A 1 -8.78 -4.57 18.25
N PHE A 2 -8.78 -5.90 18.37
CA PHE A 2 -7.96 -6.75 17.51
C PHE A 2 -8.49 -6.57 16.09
N LYS A 3 -7.77 -5.78 15.28
CA LYS A 3 -7.98 -5.79 13.84
C LYS A 3 -7.76 -7.22 13.40
N THR A 4 -8.77 -7.81 12.79
CA THR A 4 -8.76 -9.17 12.23
C THR A 4 -7.43 -9.41 11.51
N LEU A 5 -6.81 -10.59 11.62
CA LEU A 5 -5.54 -10.93 10.94
C LEU A 5 -5.52 -10.49 9.47
N LEU A 6 -6.68 -10.56 8.81
CA LEU A 6 -6.90 -10.06 7.45
C LEU A 6 -6.60 -8.56 7.31
N SER A 7 -7.07 -7.71 8.22
CA SER A 7 -6.81 -6.27 8.25
C SER A 7 -5.34 -5.97 8.57
N LEU A 8 -4.69 -6.76 9.42
CA LEU A 8 -3.25 -6.62 9.67
C LEU A 8 -2.43 -6.93 8.41
N ILE A 9 -2.71 -8.07 7.75
CA ILE A 9 -2.04 -8.49 6.52
C ILE A 9 -2.31 -7.50 5.37
N PHE A 10 -3.54 -7.03 5.22
CA PHE A 10 -3.88 -6.04 4.18
C PHE A 10 -3.26 -4.67 4.43
N ASN A 11 -3.10 -4.27 5.70
CA ASN A 11 -2.62 -2.94 6.00
C ASN A 11 -1.09 -2.92 6.05
N GLU A 12 -0.44 -3.88 6.71
CA GLU A 12 1.01 -3.89 6.90
C GLU A 12 1.73 -4.72 5.84
N GLY A 13 1.21 -5.90 5.52
CA GLY A 13 1.82 -6.79 4.53
C GLY A 13 1.73 -6.23 3.10
N LEU A 14 0.54 -5.75 2.70
CA LEU A 14 0.34 -5.16 1.38
C LEU A 14 1.19 -3.90 1.18
N LEU A 15 1.29 -3.02 2.21
CA LEU A 15 2.13 -1.82 2.13
C LEU A 15 3.60 -2.19 1.91
N LEU A 16 4.10 -3.22 2.59
CA LEU A 16 5.49 -3.67 2.45
C LEU A 16 5.76 -4.24 1.05
N VAL A 17 4.85 -5.07 0.54
CA VAL A 17 4.94 -5.64 -0.82
C VAL A 17 4.87 -4.55 -1.87
N CYS A 18 3.97 -3.57 -1.72
CA CYS A 18 3.87 -2.43 -2.62
C CYS A 18 5.12 -1.55 -2.57
N LEU A 19 5.70 -1.31 -1.39
CA LEU A 19 6.93 -0.53 -1.26
C LEU A 19 8.09 -1.17 -2.02
N ILE A 20 8.28 -2.48 -1.84
CA ILE A 20 9.33 -3.24 -2.55
C ILE A 20 9.03 -3.26 -4.05
N GLY A 21 7.79 -3.55 -4.45
CA GLY A 21 7.38 -3.61 -5.85
C GLY A 21 7.56 -2.29 -6.58
N PHE A 22 7.12 -1.17 -5.99
CA PHE A 22 7.34 0.17 -6.55
C PHE A 22 8.82 0.54 -6.57
N GLY A 23 9.57 0.21 -5.52
CA GLY A 23 11.01 0.45 -5.48
C GLY A 23 11.71 -0.22 -6.66
N PHE A 24 11.54 -1.53 -6.83
CA PHE A 24 12.15 -2.27 -7.95
C PHE A 24 11.66 -1.77 -9.31
N PHE A 25 10.36 -1.51 -9.46
CA PHE A 25 9.81 -1.00 -10.70
C PHE A 25 10.42 0.35 -11.08
N TYR A 26 10.44 1.32 -10.17
CA TYR A 26 10.99 2.63 -10.48
C TYR A 26 12.51 2.64 -10.60
N VAL A 27 13.23 1.75 -9.92
CA VAL A 27 14.67 1.59 -10.13
C VAL A 27 14.96 1.13 -11.55
N GLU A 28 14.19 0.18 -12.09
CA GLU A 28 14.39 -0.35 -13.44
C GLU A 28 13.97 0.65 -14.53
N PHE A 29 12.80 1.28 -14.39
CA PHE A 29 12.21 2.11 -15.44
C PHE A 29 12.54 3.61 -15.31
N PHE A 30 12.76 4.12 -14.09
CA PHE A 30 12.93 5.55 -13.80
C PHE A 30 14.07 5.82 -12.76
N PRO A 31 15.30 5.37 -13.03
CA PRO A 31 16.40 5.33 -12.04
C PRO A 31 16.85 6.71 -11.54
N ALA A 32 16.54 7.80 -12.23
CA ALA A 32 16.88 9.15 -11.78
C ALA A 32 15.92 9.67 -10.68
N TYR A 33 14.66 9.22 -10.68
CA TYR A 33 13.60 9.75 -9.82
C TYR A 33 12.92 8.68 -8.98
N TRP A 34 13.50 7.49 -8.91
CA TRP A 34 12.87 6.31 -8.30
C TRP A 34 12.46 6.53 -6.84
N LEU A 35 13.29 7.20 -6.03
CA LEU A 35 12.97 7.52 -4.64
C LEU A 35 11.75 8.43 -4.54
N ALA A 36 11.71 9.51 -5.33
CA ALA A 36 10.61 10.46 -5.31
C ALA A 36 9.29 9.81 -5.78
N LEU A 37 9.35 9.02 -6.86
CA LEU A 37 8.19 8.29 -7.39
C LEU A 37 7.68 7.23 -6.42
N THR A 38 8.58 6.51 -5.75
CA THR A 38 8.21 5.52 -4.72
C THR A 38 7.54 6.21 -3.54
N ALA A 39 8.09 7.33 -3.05
CA ALA A 39 7.51 8.09 -1.94
C ALA A 39 6.10 8.63 -2.27
N VAL A 40 5.93 9.24 -3.44
CA VAL A 40 4.62 9.74 -3.91
C VAL A 40 3.62 8.59 -4.04
N SER A 41 4.04 7.46 -4.64
CA SER A 41 3.18 6.29 -4.81
C SER A 41 2.74 5.71 -3.46
N MET A 42 3.63 5.65 -2.48
CA MET A 42 3.28 5.19 -1.12
C MET A 42 2.29 6.12 -0.43
N ILE A 43 2.45 7.44 -0.53
CA ILE A 43 1.50 8.42 0.04
C ILE A 43 0.11 8.23 -0.58
N VAL A 44 0.04 8.12 -1.91
CA VAL A 44 -1.22 7.87 -2.63
C VAL A 44 -1.85 6.56 -2.18
N LEU A 45 -1.05 5.50 -2.01
CA LEU A 45 -1.54 4.20 -1.58
C LEU A 45 -2.10 4.24 -0.15
N ILE A 46 -1.44 4.93 0.79
CA ILE A 46 -1.93 5.11 2.16
C ILE A 46 -3.28 5.86 2.19
N ILE A 47 -3.53 6.79 1.27
CA ILE A 47 -4.80 7.51 1.18
C ILE A 47 -5.91 6.63 0.58
N ILE A 48 -5.57 5.81 -0.43
CA ILE A 48 -6.53 4.97 -1.14
C ILE A 48 -6.88 3.70 -0.36
N LEU A 49 -5.91 3.11 0.34
CA LEU A 49 -6.06 1.87 1.10
C LEU A 49 -7.22 1.88 2.12
N PRO A 50 -7.44 2.93 2.95
CA PRO A 50 -8.60 3.02 3.83
C PRO A 50 -9.92 3.17 3.08
N ASN A 51 -9.94 3.79 1.89
CA ASN A 51 -11.15 3.84 1.07
C ASN A 51 -11.55 2.46 0.52
N PHE A 52 -10.57 1.61 0.17
CA PHE A 52 -10.84 0.24 -0.26
C PHE A 52 -11.20 -0.67 0.94
N THR A 53 -10.42 -0.63 2.01
CA THR A 53 -10.64 -1.46 3.21
C THR A 53 -11.91 -1.06 3.97
N GLY A 54 -12.30 0.22 3.98
CA GLY A 54 -13.57 0.67 4.51
C GLY A 54 -14.81 0.16 3.75
N ARG A 55 -14.66 -0.32 2.50
CA ARG A 55 -15.74 -1.06 1.81
C ARG A 55 -15.81 -2.52 2.25
N PHE A 56 -14.69 -3.14 2.63
CA PHE A 56 -14.68 -4.50 3.17
C PHE A 56 -15.28 -4.56 4.58
N ASP A 57 -15.10 -3.51 5.38
CA ASP A 57 -15.73 -3.36 6.70
C ASP A 57 -17.28 -3.35 6.62
N LYS A 58 -17.86 -2.97 5.46
CA LYS A 58 -19.31 -3.04 5.22
C LYS A 58 -19.84 -4.44 4.91
N TYR A 59 -18.97 -5.40 4.59
CA TYR A 59 -19.36 -6.80 4.36
C TYR A 59 -19.32 -7.65 5.64
N ASP A 60 -18.87 -7.06 6.75
CA ASP A 60 -18.87 -7.68 8.10
C ASP A 60 -20.13 -7.28 8.90
N LYS A 61 -21.26 -7.02 8.21
CA LYS A 61 -22.57 -6.73 8.82
C LYS A 61 -23.62 -7.75 8.42
#